data_AF-A0A317JZZ9-F1
#
_entry.id   AF-A0A317JZZ9-F1
#
_cell.length_a   1.000
_cell.length_b   1.000
_cell.length_c   1.000
_cell.angle_alpha   90.00
_cell.angle_beta   90.00
_cell.angle_gamma   90.00
#
_symmetry.space_group_name_H-M   'P 1'
#
loop_
_entity.id
_entity.type
_entity.pdbx_description
1 polymer ?
#
loop_
_entity_poly.entity_id
_entity_poly.type
_entity_poly.pdbx_seq_one_letter_code
_entity_poly.pdbx_strand_id
1 'polypeptide(L)'
;MTRPSTWTEQTPTARVLEAAARQSLYAPSVFNTQPWRWRVTGNVLELRTDPTRQLDTTDPDARLLTLSCGAVLHHARVSLAAVGWAIDVDRFPVLEDPQLLARLVTTGPADIDVTAGRLVDAIPRRRTDRRAYGDRPVPEAALSRLRDAVEAEGAHLHVVRPDQMPMLAVSTARAADAELGDPAYREELRRWT
;
A
#
# COMPACT_ATOMS: atom_id res chain seq x y z
N MET A 1 -42.08 -26.79 -4.24
CA MET A 1 -40.65 -26.95 -3.91
C MET A 1 -39.86 -25.96 -4.75
N THR A 2 -39.58 -24.78 -4.21
CA THR A 2 -38.85 -23.71 -4.90
C THR A 2 -37.43 -23.69 -4.35
N ARG A 3 -36.47 -24.20 -5.11
CA ARG A 3 -35.07 -23.75 -5.02
C ARG A 3 -34.78 -23.06 -6.33
N PRO A 4 -34.39 -21.79 -6.27
CA PRO A 4 -33.07 -21.51 -6.78
C PRO A 4 -32.35 -20.44 -5.96
N SER A 5 -31.06 -20.64 -5.73
CA SER A 5 -30.12 -19.54 -5.54
C SER A 5 -28.74 -20.08 -5.87
N THR A 6 -28.36 -19.81 -7.11
CA THR A 6 -27.05 -19.90 -7.74
C THR A 6 -25.89 -19.74 -6.76
N TRP A 7 -25.15 -20.82 -6.52
CA TRP A 7 -23.72 -20.67 -6.31
C TRP A 7 -23.16 -20.20 -7.65
N THR A 8 -22.98 -18.90 -7.84
CA THR A 8 -22.14 -18.41 -8.94
C THR A 8 -20.76 -19.01 -8.71
N GLU A 9 -20.41 -20.05 -9.47
CA GLU A 9 -19.05 -20.52 -9.54
C GLU A 9 -18.17 -19.32 -9.90
N GLN A 10 -17.35 -18.88 -8.95
CA GLN A 10 -16.40 -17.81 -9.20
C GLN A 10 -15.46 -18.28 -10.31
N THR A 11 -15.31 -17.45 -11.34
CA THR A 11 -14.38 -17.71 -12.44
C THR A 11 -12.95 -17.83 -11.90
N PRO A 12 -12.06 -18.61 -12.56
CA PRO A 12 -10.65 -18.69 -12.16
C PRO A 12 -10.00 -17.32 -12.01
N THR A 13 -10.34 -16.39 -12.90
CA THR A 13 -9.90 -14.99 -12.87
C THR A 13 -10.32 -14.28 -11.58
N ALA A 14 -11.60 -14.34 -11.20
CA ALA A 14 -12.10 -13.70 -9.99
C ALA A 14 -11.40 -14.23 -8.74
N ARG A 15 -11.13 -15.56 -8.67
CA ARG A 15 -10.42 -16.17 -7.54
C ARG A 15 -8.98 -15.66 -7.41
N VAL A 16 -8.29 -15.47 -8.53
CA VAL A 16 -6.92 -14.94 -8.53
C VAL A 16 -6.90 -13.47 -8.09
N LEU A 17 -7.83 -12.65 -8.59
CA LEU A 17 -7.96 -11.26 -8.15
C LEU A 17 -8.27 -11.15 -6.65
N GLU A 18 -9.17 -12.00 -6.14
CA GLU A 18 -9.46 -12.06 -4.70
C GLU A 18 -8.25 -12.53 -3.88
N ALA A 19 -7.47 -13.49 -4.36
CA ALA A 19 -6.27 -13.96 -3.68
C ALA A 19 -5.23 -12.83 -3.59
N ALA A 20 -5.02 -12.08 -4.66
CA ALA A 20 -4.15 -10.90 -4.66
C ALA A 20 -4.67 -9.80 -3.73
N ALA A 21 -5.97 -9.53 -3.73
CA ALA A 21 -6.60 -8.59 -2.81
C ALA A 21 -6.38 -9.01 -1.35
N ARG A 22 -6.57 -10.29 -1.00
CA ARG A 22 -6.31 -10.80 0.36
C ARG A 22 -4.84 -10.69 0.76
N GLN A 23 -3.91 -11.10 -0.11
CA GLN A 23 -2.48 -10.99 0.15
C GLN A 23 -2.05 -9.52 0.33
N SER A 24 -2.68 -8.60 -0.39
CA SER A 24 -2.35 -7.18 -0.28
C SER A 24 -2.65 -6.56 1.09
N LEU A 25 -3.51 -7.18 1.90
CA LEU A 25 -3.90 -6.66 3.22
C LEU A 25 -2.75 -6.56 4.23
N TYR A 26 -1.59 -7.17 3.96
CA TYR A 26 -0.36 -6.99 4.73
C TYR A 26 0.35 -5.64 4.48
N ALA A 27 -0.14 -4.86 3.52
CA ALA A 27 0.39 -3.54 3.21
C ALA A 27 0.35 -2.63 4.44
N PRO A 28 1.40 -1.82 4.67
CA PRO A 28 1.39 -0.82 5.73
C PRO A 28 0.39 0.31 5.41
N SER A 29 -0.15 0.93 6.45
CA SER A 29 -0.96 2.16 6.36
C SER A 29 -0.65 3.10 7.53
N VAL A 30 -0.95 4.38 7.34
CA VAL A 30 -0.89 5.37 8.43
C VAL A 30 -1.72 4.87 9.62
N PHE A 31 -1.13 4.89 10.82
CA PHE A 31 -1.70 4.31 12.06
C PHE A 31 -2.36 2.92 11.90
N ASN A 32 -1.95 2.14 10.90
CA ASN A 32 -2.58 0.87 10.56
C ASN A 32 -4.10 0.96 10.28
N THR A 33 -4.59 2.13 9.82
CA THR A 33 -6.02 2.38 9.59
C THR A 33 -6.62 1.51 8.50
N GLN A 34 -5.80 1.03 7.55
CA GLN A 34 -6.19 0.21 6.40
C GLN A 34 -7.36 0.84 5.62
N PRO A 35 -7.19 2.06 5.07
CA PRO A 35 -8.30 2.88 4.59
C PRO A 35 -8.70 2.55 3.15
N TRP A 36 -8.77 1.25 2.82
CA TRP A 36 -9.05 0.76 1.47
C TRP A 36 -10.18 -0.25 1.44
N ARG A 37 -10.82 -0.35 0.28
CA ARG A 37 -11.82 -1.38 -0.05
C ARG A 37 -11.51 -1.94 -1.43
N TRP A 38 -11.48 -3.27 -1.51
CA TRP A 38 -11.40 -3.97 -2.78
C TRP A 38 -12.79 -4.36 -3.26
N ARG A 39 -13.07 -4.14 -4.54
CA ARG A 39 -14.25 -4.70 -5.23
C ARG A 39 -13.79 -5.52 -6.42
N VAL A 40 -14.18 -6.80 -6.46
CA VAL A 40 -13.94 -7.68 -7.60
C VAL A 40 -15.19 -7.73 -8.44
N THR A 41 -15.07 -7.56 -9.75
CA THR A 41 -16.18 -7.70 -10.71
C THR A 41 -15.66 -8.29 -12.00
N GLY A 42 -15.95 -9.58 -12.23
CA GLY A 42 -15.46 -10.31 -13.40
C GLY A 42 -13.94 -10.38 -13.42
N ASN A 43 -13.33 -9.67 -14.38
CA ASN A 43 -11.89 -9.62 -14.60
C ASN A 43 -11.26 -8.30 -14.08
N VAL A 44 -12.01 -7.51 -13.32
CA VAL A 44 -11.58 -6.22 -12.78
C VAL A 44 -11.51 -6.28 -11.25
N LEU A 45 -10.43 -5.71 -10.71
CA LEU A 45 -10.24 -5.45 -9.30
C LEU A 45 -10.15 -3.93 -9.09
N GLU A 46 -11.14 -3.35 -8.42
CA GLU A 46 -11.20 -1.91 -8.13
C GLU A 46 -10.67 -1.62 -6.73
N LEU A 47 -9.68 -0.73 -6.64
CA LEU A 47 -9.20 -0.16 -5.38
C LEU A 47 -9.97 1.11 -5.07
N ARG A 48 -10.66 1.11 -3.94
CA ARG A 48 -11.40 2.27 -3.45
C ARG A 48 -10.89 2.72 -2.09
N THR A 49 -11.01 4.02 -1.81
CA THR A 49 -10.80 4.53 -0.45
C THR A 49 -11.95 4.13 0.48
N ASP A 50 -11.65 4.04 1.77
CA ASP A 50 -12.64 4.03 2.84
C ASP A 50 -12.59 5.36 3.60
N PRO A 51 -13.45 6.35 3.26
CA PRO A 51 -13.44 7.65 3.93
C PRO A 51 -13.74 7.58 5.43
N THR A 52 -14.41 6.50 5.89
CA THR A 52 -14.70 6.31 7.32
C THR A 52 -13.45 6.02 8.16
N ARG A 53 -12.33 5.77 7.49
CA ARG A 53 -11.01 5.48 8.06
C ARG A 53 -10.00 6.61 7.80
N GLN A 54 -10.46 7.73 7.24
CA GLN A 54 -9.63 8.94 7.11
C GLN A 54 -9.32 9.50 8.51
N LEU A 55 -8.14 10.12 8.61
CA LEU A 55 -7.69 10.82 9.80
C LEU A 55 -7.98 12.30 9.61
N ASP A 56 -9.01 12.82 10.27
CA ASP A 56 -9.49 14.19 10.10
C ASP A 56 -8.47 15.22 10.61
N THR A 57 -7.68 14.86 11.63
CA THR A 57 -6.67 15.76 12.22
C THR A 57 -5.29 15.54 11.60
N THR A 58 -4.85 14.29 11.51
CA THR A 58 -3.50 13.94 11.02
C THR A 58 -3.37 13.99 9.50
N ASP A 59 -4.46 13.73 8.76
CA ASP A 59 -4.45 13.65 7.28
C ASP A 59 -5.72 14.27 6.66
N PRO A 60 -5.99 15.57 6.91
CA PRO A 60 -7.20 16.23 6.43
C PRO A 60 -7.33 16.22 4.91
N ASP A 61 -6.20 16.25 4.19
CA ASP A 61 -6.14 16.22 2.72
C ASP A 61 -6.11 14.80 2.13
N ALA A 62 -6.25 13.76 2.96
CA ALA A 62 -6.23 12.35 2.56
C ALA A 62 -4.95 11.91 1.81
N ARG A 63 -3.81 12.57 2.04
CA ARG A 63 -2.54 12.26 1.37
C ARG A 63 -1.93 10.98 1.90
N LEU A 64 -1.89 10.79 3.21
CA LEU A 64 -1.38 9.57 3.85
C LEU A 64 -2.32 8.38 3.60
N LEU A 65 -3.62 8.64 3.53
CA LEU A 65 -4.63 7.68 3.09
C LEU A 65 -4.34 7.21 1.66
N THR A 66 -4.11 8.14 0.73
CA THR A 66 -3.80 7.81 -0.67
C THR A 66 -2.48 7.04 -0.79
N LEU A 67 -1.45 7.43 -0.03
CA LEU A 67 -0.17 6.70 0.03
C LEU A 67 -0.36 5.27 0.58
N SER A 68 -1.18 5.11 1.62
CA SER A 68 -1.54 3.79 2.17
C SER A 68 -2.24 2.93 1.11
N CYS A 69 -3.13 3.52 0.32
CA CYS A 69 -3.78 2.84 -0.80
C CYS A 69 -2.78 2.50 -1.92
N GLY A 70 -1.77 3.33 -2.18
CA GLY A 70 -0.68 3.01 -3.09
C GLY A 70 0.10 1.76 -2.67
N ALA A 71 0.32 1.57 -1.36
CA ALA A 71 1.00 0.40 -0.83
C ALA A 71 0.20 -0.90 -1.06
N VAL A 72 -1.12 -0.89 -0.79
CA VAL A 72 -1.99 -2.05 -1.04
C VAL A 72 -2.11 -2.33 -2.55
N LEU A 73 -2.17 -1.30 -3.39
CA LEU A 73 -2.13 -1.44 -4.85
C LEU A 73 -0.86 -2.16 -5.32
N HIS A 74 0.30 -1.74 -4.82
CA HIS A 74 1.58 -2.38 -5.15
C HIS A 74 1.58 -3.85 -4.72
N HIS A 75 1.13 -4.17 -3.49
CA HIS A 75 1.05 -5.57 -3.05
C HIS A 75 0.12 -6.43 -3.93
N ALA A 76 -1.02 -5.89 -4.39
CA ALA A 76 -1.90 -6.60 -5.30
C ALA A 76 -1.24 -6.85 -6.66
N ARG A 77 -0.58 -5.83 -7.25
CA ARG A 77 0.16 -5.93 -8.52
C ARG A 77 1.23 -7.03 -8.47
N VAL A 78 2.10 -7.01 -7.46
CA VAL A 78 3.18 -8.01 -7.33
C VAL A 78 2.62 -9.41 -7.05
N SER A 79 1.51 -9.51 -6.32
CA SER A 79 0.85 -10.79 -6.06
C SER A 79 0.31 -11.43 -7.34
N LEU A 80 -0.23 -10.64 -8.27
CA LEU A 80 -0.72 -11.12 -9.56
C LEU A 80 0.43 -11.52 -10.49
N ALA A 81 1.47 -10.70 -10.58
CA ALA A 81 2.65 -10.99 -11.40
C ALA A 81 3.37 -12.27 -10.93
N ALA A 82 3.45 -12.51 -9.61
CA ALA A 82 4.07 -13.69 -9.03
C ALA A 82 3.36 -15.01 -9.40
N VAL A 83 2.09 -14.95 -9.79
CA VAL A 83 1.31 -16.14 -10.22
C VAL A 83 1.03 -16.14 -11.72
N GLY A 84 1.76 -15.34 -12.50
CA GLY A 84 1.70 -15.35 -13.97
C GLY A 84 0.40 -14.76 -14.52
N TRP A 85 -0.03 -13.61 -14.00
CA TRP A 85 -1.18 -12.87 -14.54
C TRP A 85 -0.77 -11.46 -14.96
N ALA A 86 -1.03 -11.13 -16.23
CA ALA A 86 -0.87 -9.77 -16.74
C ALA A 86 -2.08 -8.91 -16.34
N ILE A 87 -1.78 -7.64 -16.08
CA ILE A 87 -2.75 -6.62 -15.69
C ILE A 87 -2.41 -5.27 -16.32
N ASP A 88 -3.45 -4.53 -16.66
CA ASP A 88 -3.40 -3.10 -16.91
C ASP A 88 -3.90 -2.37 -15.65
N VAL A 89 -3.21 -1.29 -15.26
CA VAL A 89 -3.55 -0.49 -14.08
C VAL A 89 -3.91 0.92 -14.51
N ASP A 90 -5.20 1.23 -14.45
CA ASP A 90 -5.73 2.57 -14.66
C ASP A 90 -5.88 3.28 -13.30
N ARG A 91 -5.27 4.45 -13.13
CA ARG A 91 -5.22 5.20 -11.87
C ARG A 91 -6.10 6.43 -11.99
N PHE A 92 -6.92 6.69 -10.98
CA PHE A 92 -7.95 7.74 -10.99
C PHE A 92 -8.81 7.69 -12.27
N PRO A 93 -9.41 6.52 -12.59
CA PRO A 93 -10.06 6.28 -13.89
C PRO A 93 -11.34 7.11 -14.09
N VAL A 94 -11.92 7.67 -13.02
CA VAL A 94 -13.18 8.42 -13.05
C VAL A 94 -12.99 9.68 -12.21
N LEU A 95 -12.97 10.85 -12.85
CA LEU A 95 -12.72 12.13 -12.18
C LEU A 95 -13.83 12.49 -11.18
N GLU A 96 -15.06 12.08 -11.48
CA GLU A 96 -16.25 12.33 -10.66
C GLU A 96 -16.36 11.39 -9.45
N ASP A 97 -15.56 10.33 -9.40
CA ASP A 97 -15.51 9.36 -8.29
C ASP A 97 -14.11 9.32 -7.67
N PRO A 98 -13.76 10.31 -6.82
CA PRO A 98 -12.44 10.40 -6.20
C PRO A 98 -12.15 9.25 -5.23
N GLN A 99 -13.17 8.46 -4.85
CA GLN A 99 -12.95 7.28 -4.03
C GLN A 99 -12.40 6.10 -4.85
N LEU A 100 -12.59 6.09 -6.17
CA LEU A 100 -12.03 5.06 -7.05
C LEU A 100 -10.59 5.42 -7.43
N LEU A 101 -9.62 4.88 -6.70
CA LEU A 101 -8.21 5.21 -6.90
C LEU A 101 -7.58 4.44 -8.06
N ALA A 102 -7.95 3.18 -8.26
CA ALA A 102 -7.39 2.37 -9.34
C ALA A 102 -8.32 1.25 -9.80
N ARG A 103 -8.18 0.87 -11.06
CA ARG A 103 -8.72 -0.35 -11.67
C ARG A 103 -7.58 -1.21 -12.17
N LEU A 104 -7.50 -2.44 -11.68
CA LEU A 104 -6.63 -3.47 -12.23
C LEU A 104 -7.49 -4.36 -13.12
N VAL A 105 -7.24 -4.33 -14.42
CA VAL A 105 -7.93 -5.17 -15.41
C VAL A 105 -6.97 -6.27 -15.82
N THR A 106 -7.33 -7.52 -15.57
CA THR A 106 -6.52 -8.63 -16.05
C THR A 106 -6.69 -8.83 -17.56
N THR A 107 -5.55 -8.96 -18.24
CA THR A 107 -5.46 -9.22 -19.69
C THR A 107 -5.23 -10.71 -20.00
N GLY A 108 -5.11 -11.54 -18.96
CA GLY A 108 -4.97 -13.00 -19.06
C GLY A 108 -3.68 -13.54 -18.42
N PRO A 109 -3.40 -14.84 -18.66
CA PRO A 109 -2.15 -15.46 -18.22
C PRO A 109 -0.92 -14.81 -18.85
N ALA A 110 0.18 -14.81 -18.10
CA ALA A 110 1.49 -14.31 -18.49
C ALA A 110 2.60 -15.18 -17.87
N ASP A 111 3.84 -14.90 -18.23
CA ASP A 111 4.99 -15.56 -17.62
C ASP A 111 5.09 -15.19 -16.13
N ILE A 112 5.53 -16.15 -15.31
CA ILE A 112 5.74 -15.94 -13.88
C ILE A 112 6.93 -15.00 -13.68
N ASP A 113 6.69 -13.90 -12.94
CA ASP A 113 7.76 -13.02 -12.51
C ASP A 113 8.41 -13.52 -11.21
N VAL A 114 9.63 -14.06 -11.34
CA VAL A 114 10.44 -14.58 -10.21
C VAL A 114 10.80 -13.47 -9.22
N THR A 115 11.00 -12.24 -9.67
CA THR A 115 11.29 -11.09 -8.80
C THR A 115 10.04 -10.74 -7.99
N ALA A 116 8.87 -10.72 -8.62
CA ALA A 116 7.60 -10.55 -7.92
C ALA A 116 7.35 -11.67 -6.89
N GLY A 117 7.69 -12.93 -7.23
CA GLY A 117 7.62 -14.06 -6.29
C GLY A 117 8.44 -13.82 -5.01
N ARG A 118 9.67 -13.32 -5.14
CA ARG A 118 10.52 -12.96 -3.97
C ARG A 118 9.92 -11.82 -3.14
N LEU A 119 9.25 -10.86 -3.77
CA LEU A 119 8.55 -9.78 -3.07
C LEU A 119 7.33 -10.31 -2.31
N VAL A 120 6.53 -11.19 -2.94
CA VAL A 120 5.37 -11.84 -2.30
C VAL A 120 5.80 -12.63 -1.07
N ASP A 121 6.92 -13.34 -1.14
CA ASP A 121 7.50 -14.04 0.01
C ASP A 121 7.86 -13.09 1.17
N ALA A 122 8.25 -11.85 0.87
CA ALA A 122 8.60 -10.85 1.87
C ALA A 122 7.37 -10.18 2.52
N ILE A 123 6.24 -10.10 1.82
CA ILE A 123 4.99 -9.47 2.29
C ILE A 123 4.61 -9.90 3.72
N PRO A 124 4.44 -11.21 4.03
CA PRO A 124 4.00 -11.64 5.36
C PRO A 124 5.08 -11.49 6.44
N ARG A 125 6.34 -11.27 6.06
CA ARG A 125 7.50 -11.13 6.97
C ARG A 125 7.79 -9.67 7.33
N ARG A 126 7.41 -8.72 6.46
CA ARG A 126 7.62 -7.29 6.67
C ARG A 126 6.90 -6.81 7.93
N ARG A 127 7.61 -6.05 8.77
CA ARG A 127 7.05 -5.37 9.95
C ARG A 127 7.60 -3.96 10.02
N THR A 128 6.86 -3.06 10.67
CA THR A 128 7.38 -1.75 11.08
C THR A 128 8.08 -1.94 12.42
N ASP A 129 9.41 -1.86 12.43
CA ASP A 129 10.22 -1.95 13.64
C ASP A 129 10.66 -0.54 14.07
N ARG A 130 10.24 -0.14 15.27
CA ARG A 130 10.48 1.19 15.85
C ARG A 130 11.61 1.20 16.88
N ARG A 131 12.32 0.09 17.06
CA ARG A 131 13.50 0.02 17.92
C ARG A 131 14.66 0.79 17.28
N ALA A 132 15.62 1.20 18.11
CA ALA A 132 16.86 1.77 17.62
C ALA A 132 17.63 0.73 16.77
N TYR A 133 18.02 1.12 15.56
CA TYR A 133 18.89 0.32 14.71
C TYR A 133 20.36 0.50 15.12
N GLY A 134 21.20 -0.50 14.83
CA GLY A 134 22.64 -0.38 15.03
C GLY A 134 23.29 0.61 14.07
N ASP A 135 24.56 0.90 14.30
CA ASP A 135 25.39 1.83 13.54
C ASP A 135 26.00 1.25 12.25
N ARG A 136 25.68 -0.01 11.92
CA ARG A 136 26.20 -0.67 10.72
C ARG A 136 25.73 0.09 9.47
N PRO A 137 26.67 0.58 8.64
CA PRO A 137 26.30 1.26 7.39
C PRO A 137 25.55 0.32 6.45
N VAL A 138 24.56 0.86 5.74
CA VAL A 138 23.93 0.15 4.61
C VAL A 138 24.92 0.16 3.44
N PRO A 139 25.29 -1.00 2.87
CA PRO A 139 26.21 -1.04 1.74
C PRO A 139 25.68 -0.25 0.53
N GLU A 140 26.56 0.47 -0.18
CA GLU A 140 26.18 1.30 -1.33
C GLU A 140 25.46 0.49 -2.42
N ALA A 141 25.91 -0.74 -2.68
CA ALA A 141 25.25 -1.63 -3.64
C ALA A 141 23.79 -1.96 -3.23
N ALA A 142 23.46 -1.96 -1.94
CA ALA A 142 22.08 -2.13 -1.49
C ALA A 142 21.27 -0.84 -1.68
N LEU A 143 21.86 0.33 -1.39
CA LEU A 143 21.23 1.64 -1.64
C LEU A 143 20.93 1.85 -3.13
N SER A 144 21.85 1.47 -4.02
CA SER A 144 21.63 1.51 -5.47
C SER A 144 20.42 0.66 -5.88
N ARG A 145 20.35 -0.60 -5.43
CA ARG A 145 19.19 -1.47 -5.75
C ARG A 145 17.87 -0.93 -5.19
N LEU A 146 17.91 -0.30 -4.01
CA LEU A 146 16.72 0.36 -3.45
C LEU A 146 16.30 1.55 -4.29
N ARG A 147 17.25 2.33 -4.80
CA ARG A 147 16.97 3.45 -5.71
C ARG A 147 16.33 2.95 -7.00
N ASP A 148 16.91 1.94 -7.64
CA ASP A 148 16.37 1.35 -8.87
C ASP A 148 14.92 0.86 -8.66
N ALA A 149 14.65 0.20 -7.53
CA ALA A 149 13.32 -0.28 -7.19
C ALA A 149 12.31 0.87 -6.96
N VAL A 150 12.74 1.98 -6.35
CA VAL A 150 11.90 3.16 -6.09
C VAL A 150 11.63 3.95 -7.38
N GLU A 151 12.65 4.12 -8.22
CA GLU A 151 12.54 4.85 -9.49
C GLU A 151 11.71 4.08 -10.52
N ALA A 152 11.74 2.74 -10.49
CA ALA A 152 10.85 1.90 -11.29
C ALA A 152 9.36 2.11 -10.96
N GLU A 153 9.03 2.59 -9.75
CA GLU A 153 7.67 2.95 -9.33
C GLU A 153 7.38 4.46 -9.48
N GLY A 154 8.26 5.21 -10.15
CA GLY A 154 8.09 6.64 -10.44
C GLY A 154 8.31 7.56 -9.23
N ALA A 155 8.99 7.09 -8.19
CA ALA A 155 9.34 7.86 -7.01
C ALA A 155 10.86 8.13 -6.94
N HIS A 156 11.28 9.00 -6.02
CA HIS A 156 12.69 9.30 -5.79
C HIS A 156 13.12 8.89 -4.39
N LEU A 157 14.30 8.27 -4.29
CA LEU A 157 14.93 7.88 -3.02
C LEU A 157 16.07 8.84 -2.68
N HIS A 158 15.86 9.69 -1.67
CA HIS A 158 16.93 10.51 -1.09
C HIS A 158 17.56 9.82 0.13
N VAL A 159 18.88 9.58 0.07
CA VAL A 159 19.64 9.05 1.22
C VAL A 159 20.06 10.21 2.11
N VAL A 160 19.51 10.26 3.32
CA VAL A 160 19.85 11.27 4.34
C VAL A 160 21.31 11.05 4.77
N ARG A 161 22.15 12.05 4.53
CA ARG A 161 23.57 11.99 4.89
C ARG A 161 23.79 12.36 6.35
N PRO A 162 24.95 12.00 6.94
CA PRO A 162 25.28 12.36 8.33
C PRO A 162 25.18 13.86 8.63
N ASP A 163 25.54 14.74 7.70
CA ASP A 163 25.44 16.20 7.83
C ASP A 163 24.00 16.70 7.89
N GLN A 164 23.04 15.95 7.33
CA GLN A 164 21.62 16.30 7.30
C GLN A 164 20.86 15.78 8.53
N MET A 165 21.42 14.80 9.24
CA MET A 165 20.76 14.10 10.34
C MET A 165 20.36 15.03 11.50
N PRO A 166 21.20 16.00 11.95
CA PRO A 166 20.80 16.91 13.02
C PRO A 166 19.57 17.75 12.67
N MET A 167 19.50 18.25 11.43
CA MET A 167 18.37 19.05 10.96
C MET A 167 17.09 18.22 10.90
N LEU A 168 17.18 16.99 10.39
CA LEU A 168 16.05 16.06 10.37
C LEU A 168 15.55 15.78 11.80
N ALA A 169 16.45 15.46 12.73
CA ALA A 169 16.11 15.16 14.12
C ALA A 169 15.38 16.33 14.80
N VAL A 170 15.89 17.56 14.65
CA VAL A 170 15.25 18.76 15.20
C VAL A 170 13.87 18.99 14.59
N SER A 171 13.74 18.81 13.27
CA SER A 171 12.47 19.01 12.57
C SER A 171 11.42 17.99 13.00
N THR A 172 11.80 16.71 13.12
CA THR A 172 10.90 15.65 13.60
C THR A 172 10.52 15.83 15.06
N ALA A 173 11.44 16.30 15.91
CA ALA A 173 11.13 16.57 17.32
C ALA A 173 10.12 17.71 17.45
N ARG A 174 10.31 18.82 16.72
CA ARG A 174 9.36 19.93 16.71
C ARG A 174 7.98 19.54 16.18
N ALA A 175 7.94 18.71 15.13
CA ALA A 175 6.68 18.18 14.61
C ALA A 175 5.98 17.31 15.67
N ALA A 176 6.71 16.41 16.33
CA ALA A 176 6.17 15.57 17.39
C ALA A 176 5.67 16.39 18.59
N ASP A 177 6.40 17.43 19.01
CA ASP A 177 5.98 18.33 20.09
C ASP A 177 4.68 19.07 19.73
N ALA A 178 4.57 19.56 18.48
CA ALA A 178 3.36 20.23 18.00
C ALA A 178 2.16 19.27 17.93
N GLU A 179 2.36 18.08 17.38
CA GLU A 179 1.34 17.03 17.30
C GLU A 179 0.87 16.59 18.70
N LEU A 180 1.81 16.29 19.62
CA LEU A 180 1.47 15.87 20.99
C LEU A 180 0.86 17.01 21.82
N GLY A 181 1.16 18.27 21.48
CA GLY A 181 0.53 19.44 22.06
C GLY A 181 -0.96 19.57 21.70
N ASP A 182 -1.38 19.05 20.55
CA ASP A 182 -2.75 19.11 20.06
C ASP A 182 -3.64 18.03 20.73
N PRO A 183 -4.70 18.40 21.49
CA PRO A 183 -5.65 17.44 22.02
C PRO A 183 -6.36 16.59 20.97
N ALA A 184 -6.67 17.15 19.79
CA ALA A 184 -7.37 16.44 18.72
C ALA A 184 -6.48 15.33 18.12
N TYR A 185 -5.21 15.65 17.83
CA TYR A 185 -4.23 14.65 17.40
C TYR A 185 -4.08 13.52 18.42
N ARG A 186 -3.94 13.85 19.72
CA ARG A 186 -3.80 12.83 20.76
C ARG A 186 -5.02 11.91 20.89
N GLU A 187 -6.22 12.44 20.67
CA GLU A 187 -7.45 11.64 20.65
C GLU A 187 -7.47 10.70 19.44
N GLU A 188 -7.16 11.22 18.26
CA GLU A 188 -7.08 10.43 17.03
C GLU A 188 -6.01 9.34 17.10
N LEU A 189 -4.83 9.66 17.64
CA LEU A 189 -3.77 8.67 17.88
C LEU A 189 -4.26 7.55 18.81
N ARG A 190 -4.87 7.90 19.96
CA ARG A 190 -5.43 6.91 20.91
C ARG A 190 -6.53 6.03 20.31
N ARG A 191 -7.29 6.55 19.35
CA ARG A 191 -8.33 5.78 18.65
C ARG A 191 -7.74 4.68 17.76
N TRP A 192 -6.54 4.89 17.21
CA TRP A 192 -5.95 4.03 16.18
C TRP A 192 -4.72 3.23 16.64
N THR A 193 -4.11 3.56 17.78
CA THR A 193 -2.94 2.87 18.34
C THR A 193 -3.13 2.48 19.79
#